data_AF-A0A9E1KQW3-F1
#
_entry.id   AF-A0A9E1KQW3-F1
#
_cell.length_a   1.000
_cell.length_b   1.000
_cell.length_c   1.000
_cell.angle_alpha   90.00
_cell.angle_beta   90.00
_cell.angle_gamma   90.00
#
_symmetry.space_group_name_H-M   'P 1'
#
loop_
_entity.id
_entity.type
_entity.pdbx_description
1 polymer ?
#
loop_
_entity_poly.entity_id
_entity_poly.type
_entity_poly.pdbx_seq_one_letter_code
_entity_poly.pdbx_strand_id
1 'polypeptide(L)'
;DVACEHDTAQTWDDLRQFDRPLVLEMTTSERFAASVLLVDTSDRRATVLTPDGLVDIALAAMGPHWTGRYSFLWHPPSSYEKPIAMGDRGPVVAQIAALFARLDEQPEGLAGEVFNSALQQRVRMFQRQYGLQDDGVVGTRTLLTLNRQLGIGVSSADARHRLRNGVVSL
;
A
#
# COMPACT_ATOMS: atom_id res chain seq x y z
N ASP A 1 10.83 5.04 -9.28
CA ASP A 1 9.85 6.15 -9.23
C ASP A 1 8.81 5.89 -8.15
N VAL A 2 8.40 6.95 -7.46
CA VAL A 2 7.31 6.92 -6.47
C VAL A 2 6.01 7.28 -7.20
N ALA A 3 4.95 6.53 -6.98
CA ALA A 3 3.61 6.80 -7.50
C ALA A 3 2.63 7.15 -6.37
N CYS A 4 1.60 7.93 -6.67
CA CYS A 4 0.52 8.27 -5.74
C CYS A 4 -0.78 7.59 -6.19
N GLU A 5 -1.28 6.66 -5.39
CA GLU A 5 -2.59 6.03 -5.61
C GLU A 5 -3.67 6.79 -4.83
N HIS A 6 -4.84 6.96 -5.43
CA HIS A 6 -6.02 7.55 -4.80
C HIS A 6 -7.14 6.53 -4.77
N ASP A 7 -7.83 6.40 -3.64
CA ASP A 7 -8.93 5.45 -3.50
C ASP A 7 -9.92 5.92 -2.42
N THR A 8 -10.98 5.14 -2.21
CA THR A 8 -12.03 5.38 -1.23
C THR A 8 -12.18 4.20 -0.29
N ALA A 9 -12.47 4.48 0.96
CA ALA A 9 -12.78 3.50 1.98
C ALA A 9 -14.07 3.89 2.69
N GLN A 10 -14.81 2.88 3.15
CA GLN A 10 -16.07 3.08 3.87
C GLN A 10 -15.83 3.04 5.39
N THR A 11 -14.81 2.30 5.82
CA THR A 11 -14.49 2.07 7.22
C THR A 11 -13.02 2.34 7.51
N TRP A 12 -12.69 2.57 8.79
CA TRP A 12 -11.30 2.66 9.23
C TRP A 12 -10.54 1.34 9.08
N ASP A 13 -11.25 0.21 9.13
CA ASP A 13 -10.66 -1.12 8.98
C ASP A 13 -10.16 -1.35 7.55
N ASP A 14 -10.82 -0.76 6.55
CA ASP A 14 -10.36 -0.79 5.15
C ASP A 14 -8.99 -0.12 4.97
N LEU A 15 -8.61 0.81 5.86
CA LEU A 15 -7.31 1.49 5.79
C LEU A 15 -6.17 0.67 6.43
N ARG A 16 -6.50 -0.20 7.39
CA ARG A 16 -5.50 -1.01 8.14
C ARG A 16 -4.73 -1.97 7.25
N GLN A 17 -5.29 -2.36 6.11
CA GLN A 17 -4.69 -3.32 5.20
C GLN A 17 -3.38 -2.84 4.53
N PHE A 18 -3.11 -1.53 4.53
CA PHE A 18 -2.02 -0.97 3.74
C PHE A 18 -0.67 -0.90 4.47
N ASP A 19 -0.64 -1.10 5.80
CA ASP A 19 0.59 -1.06 6.65
C ASP A 19 1.55 0.09 6.28
N ARG A 20 1.00 1.26 5.99
CA ARG A 20 1.74 2.42 5.50
C ARG A 20 1.01 3.73 5.75
N PRO A 21 1.72 4.87 5.73
CA PRO A 21 1.09 6.16 5.87
C PRO A 21 0.12 6.47 4.73
N LEU A 22 -1.03 7.03 5.09
CA LEU A 22 -2.09 7.45 4.17
C LEU A 22 -2.36 8.95 4.37
N VAL A 23 -2.57 9.68 3.28
CA VAL A 23 -3.12 11.03 3.34
C VAL A 23 -4.63 10.91 3.28
N LEU A 24 -5.31 11.30 4.35
CA LEU A 24 -6.77 11.34 4.38
C LEU A 24 -7.25 12.69 3.90
N GLU A 25 -8.25 12.67 3.00
CA GLU A 25 -8.93 13.89 2.59
C GLU A 25 -10.06 14.19 3.58
N MET A 26 -9.96 15.36 4.21
CA MET A 26 -10.78 15.80 5.31
C MET A 26 -11.59 17.05 4.92
N THR A 27 -12.64 17.32 5.67
CA THR A 27 -13.42 18.55 5.60
C THR A 27 -13.52 19.17 6.98
N THR A 28 -13.17 20.45 7.10
CA THR A 28 -13.28 21.18 8.37
C THR A 28 -14.76 21.39 8.73
N SER A 29 -15.03 21.76 9.98
CA SER A 29 -16.39 22.14 10.43
C SER A 29 -16.97 23.29 9.60
N GLU A 30 -16.12 24.15 9.06
CA GLU A 30 -16.45 25.30 8.20
C GLU A 30 -16.58 24.93 6.72
N ARG A 31 -16.49 23.63 6.39
CA ARG A 31 -16.57 23.07 5.02
C ARG A 31 -15.38 23.41 4.11
N PHE A 32 -14.21 23.71 4.67
CA PHE A 32 -12.97 23.82 3.89
C PHE A 32 -12.31 22.46 3.67
N ALA A 33 -11.62 22.30 2.55
CA ALA A 33 -10.79 21.14 2.27
C ALA A 33 -9.57 21.13 3.21
N ALA A 34 -9.26 19.97 3.77
CA ALA A 34 -8.09 19.75 4.61
C ALA A 34 -7.51 18.36 4.35
N SER A 35 -6.27 18.14 4.77
CA SER A 35 -5.62 16.82 4.69
C SER A 35 -4.93 16.50 6.01
N VAL A 36 -4.92 15.23 6.37
CA VAL A 36 -4.15 14.73 7.52
C VAL A 36 -3.35 13.50 7.11
N LEU A 37 -2.09 13.44 7.51
CA LEU A 37 -1.30 12.23 7.32
C LEU A 37 -1.60 11.27 8.46
N LEU A 38 -2.32 10.21 8.14
CA LEU A 38 -2.51 9.04 8.98
C LEU A 38 -1.26 8.19 8.92
N VAL A 39 -0.56 8.04 10.04
CA VAL A 39 0.67 7.24 10.12
C VAL A 39 0.34 5.81 10.50
N ASP A 40 -0.57 5.64 11.46
CA ASP A 40 -0.93 4.34 12.01
C ASP A 40 -2.34 4.37 12.59
N THR A 41 -2.99 3.21 12.67
CA THR A 41 -4.30 3.04 13.31
C THR A 41 -4.31 1.80 14.19
N SER A 42 -4.78 1.98 15.41
CA SER A 42 -5.16 0.92 16.33
C SER A 42 -6.69 0.89 16.50
N ASP A 43 -7.21 -0.01 17.34
CA ASP A 43 -8.64 -0.28 17.50
C ASP A 43 -9.54 0.96 17.49
N ARG A 44 -9.22 1.98 18.31
CA ARG A 44 -10.04 3.20 18.44
C ARG A 44 -9.26 4.50 18.25
N ARG A 45 -7.98 4.42 17.91
CA ARG A 45 -7.10 5.59 17.82
C ARG A 45 -6.30 5.58 16.53
N ALA A 46 -6.10 6.76 15.97
CA ALA A 46 -5.16 7.03 14.91
C ALA A 46 -3.96 7.78 15.47
N THR A 47 -2.77 7.47 14.97
CA THR A 47 -1.62 8.35 15.08
C THR A 47 -1.54 9.17 13.81
N VAL A 48 -1.63 10.49 13.94
CA VAL A 48 -1.61 11.43 12.82
C VAL A 48 -0.45 12.39 12.95
N LEU A 49 0.08 12.86 11.82
CA LEU A 49 1.03 13.98 11.80
C LEU A 49 0.28 15.30 11.69
N THR A 50 0.55 16.19 12.62
CA THR A 50 0.09 17.59 12.67
C THR A 50 1.28 18.53 12.57
N PRO A 51 1.08 19.85 12.39
CA PRO A 51 2.18 20.83 12.46
C PRO A 51 2.97 20.76 13.77
N ASP A 52 2.33 20.38 14.88
CA ASP A 52 2.96 20.25 16.21
C ASP A 52 3.61 18.87 16.43
N GLY A 53 3.60 18.01 15.41
CA GLY A 53 4.17 16.66 15.44
C GLY A 53 3.12 15.55 15.48
N LEU A 54 3.55 14.36 15.90
CA LEU A 54 2.69 13.18 15.96
C LEU A 54 1.73 13.24 17.15
N VAL A 55 0.44 13.12 16.87
CA VAL A 55 -0.62 13.14 17.87
C VAL A 55 -1.45 11.87 17.75
N ASP A 56 -1.81 11.29 18.90
CA ASP A 56 -2.77 10.19 18.95
C ASP A 56 -4.18 10.76 19.16
N ILE A 57 -5.09 10.51 18.23
CA ILE A 57 -6.47 11.03 18.24
C ILE A 57 -7.48 9.88 18.15
N ALA A 58 -8.67 10.06 18.73
CA ALA A 58 -9.74 9.07 18.62
C ALA A 58 -10.30 9.03 17.18
N LEU A 59 -10.47 7.84 16.62
CA LEU A 59 -11.05 7.66 15.28
C LEU A 59 -12.46 8.27 15.18
N ALA A 60 -13.24 8.16 16.26
CA ALA A 60 -14.57 8.76 16.35
C ALA A 60 -14.57 10.30 16.23
N ALA A 61 -13.49 10.97 16.64
CA ALA A 61 -13.35 12.41 16.50
C ALA A 61 -12.99 12.81 15.05
N MET A 62 -12.29 11.94 14.31
CA MET A 62 -11.95 12.18 12.90
C MET A 62 -13.11 11.85 11.96
N GLY A 63 -13.94 10.86 12.31
CA GLY A 63 -15.01 10.32 11.46
C GLY A 63 -15.89 11.37 10.78
N PRO A 64 -16.47 12.35 11.51
CA PRO A 64 -17.33 13.38 10.91
C PRO A 64 -16.65 14.27 9.87
N HIS A 65 -15.31 14.33 9.88
CA HIS A 65 -14.51 15.16 9.00
C HIS A 65 -13.95 14.37 7.82
N TRP A 66 -13.89 13.05 7.89
CA TRP A 66 -13.31 12.24 6.82
C TRP A 66 -14.28 12.07 5.67
N THR A 67 -13.81 12.31 4.45
CA THR A 67 -14.64 12.22 3.23
C THR A 67 -14.75 10.79 2.68
N GLY A 68 -14.08 9.82 3.29
CA GLY A 68 -13.89 8.47 2.76
C GLY A 68 -12.75 8.36 1.75
N ARG A 69 -12.24 9.48 1.20
CA ARG A 69 -11.12 9.49 0.26
C ARG A 69 -9.77 9.46 0.98
N TYR A 70 -8.82 8.77 0.39
CA TYR A 70 -7.44 8.72 0.84
C TYR A 70 -6.48 8.57 -0.35
N SER A 71 -5.21 8.85 -0.10
CA SER A 71 -4.13 8.55 -1.04
C SER A 71 -2.89 8.03 -0.33
N PHE A 72 -2.04 7.32 -1.08
CA PHE A 72 -0.78 6.79 -0.55
C PHE A 72 0.33 6.73 -1.59
N LEU A 73 1.57 6.85 -1.11
CA LEU A 73 2.77 6.84 -1.94
C LEU A 73 3.43 5.47 -2.00
N TRP A 74 3.50 4.84 -3.16
CA TRP A 74 4.05 3.50 -3.31
C TRP A 74 5.04 3.38 -4.46
N HIS A 75 5.73 2.23 -4.53
CA HIS A 75 6.72 1.93 -5.55
C HIS A 75 6.19 0.79 -6.44
N PRO A 76 5.44 1.10 -7.50
CA PRO A 76 5.06 0.08 -8.48
C PRO A 76 6.28 -0.39 -9.28
N PRO A 77 6.26 -1.62 -9.84
CA PRO A 77 7.20 -2.02 -10.88
C PRO A 77 7.19 -1.02 -12.04
N SER A 78 8.33 -0.84 -12.71
CA SER A 78 8.40 0.08 -13.85
C SER A 78 7.47 -0.38 -14.97
N SER A 79 6.75 0.57 -15.57
CA SER A 79 5.70 0.32 -16.59
C SER A 79 4.46 -0.46 -16.10
N TYR A 80 4.23 -0.53 -14.79
CA TYR A 80 2.95 -1.03 -14.27
C TYR A 80 1.87 0.05 -14.41
N GLU A 81 0.93 -0.17 -15.32
CA GLU A 81 -0.20 0.75 -15.60
C GLU A 81 -1.57 0.17 -15.22
N LYS A 82 -1.68 -1.16 -15.22
CA LYS A 82 -2.92 -1.90 -14.99
C LYS A 82 -2.64 -3.26 -14.37
N PRO A 83 -3.64 -3.92 -13.77
CA PRO A 83 -3.48 -5.27 -13.26
C PRO A 83 -2.98 -6.23 -14.34
N ILE A 84 -2.02 -7.09 -13.96
CA ILE A 84 -1.38 -8.05 -14.85
C ILE A 84 -1.91 -9.46 -14.57
N ALA A 85 -2.30 -10.18 -15.60
CA ALA A 85 -2.89 -11.52 -15.52
C ALA A 85 -2.27 -12.49 -16.55
N MET A 86 -2.72 -13.74 -16.51
CA MET A 86 -2.24 -14.79 -17.42
C MET A 86 -2.38 -14.38 -18.89
N GLY A 87 -1.30 -14.56 -19.65
CA GLY A 87 -1.20 -14.20 -21.06
C GLY A 87 -0.68 -12.78 -21.33
N ASP A 88 -0.69 -11.89 -20.33
CA ASP A 88 -0.10 -10.56 -20.46
C ASP A 88 1.40 -10.64 -20.70
N ARG A 89 1.94 -9.60 -21.35
CA ARG A 89 3.33 -9.56 -21.80
C ARG A 89 4.01 -8.24 -21.49
N GLY A 90 5.33 -8.31 -21.38
CA GLY A 90 6.23 -7.16 -21.33
C GLY A 90 7.14 -7.16 -20.10
N PRO A 91 8.00 -6.13 -19.98
CA PRO A 91 9.02 -6.06 -18.92
C PRO A 91 8.44 -6.07 -17.51
N VAL A 92 7.20 -5.61 -17.33
CA VAL A 92 6.50 -5.62 -16.04
C VAL A 92 6.30 -7.04 -15.51
N VAL A 93 6.07 -8.02 -16.39
CA VAL A 93 5.90 -9.42 -16.00
C VAL A 93 7.20 -9.98 -15.45
N ALA A 94 8.33 -9.74 -16.12
CA ALA A 94 9.64 -10.19 -15.68
C ALA A 94 10.01 -9.58 -14.32
N GLN A 95 9.68 -8.30 -14.11
CA GLN A 95 9.87 -7.64 -12.82
C GLN A 95 9.01 -8.27 -11.72
N ILE A 96 7.74 -8.55 -11.98
CA ILE A 96 6.85 -9.24 -11.03
C ILE A 96 7.40 -10.63 -10.70
N ALA A 97 7.82 -11.40 -11.70
CA ALA A 97 8.41 -12.72 -11.51
C ALA A 97 9.69 -12.66 -10.66
N ALA A 98 10.53 -11.65 -10.85
CA ALA A 98 11.72 -11.42 -10.06
C ALA A 98 11.41 -11.03 -8.60
N LEU A 99 10.35 -10.25 -8.35
CA LEU A 99 9.90 -9.96 -6.98
C LEU A 99 9.43 -11.23 -6.27
N PHE A 100 8.71 -12.11 -6.96
CA PHE A 100 8.33 -13.42 -6.40
C PHE A 100 9.54 -14.33 -6.17
N ALA A 101 10.51 -14.37 -7.09
CA ALA A 101 11.75 -15.12 -6.89
C ALA A 101 12.50 -14.64 -5.65
N ARG A 102 12.62 -13.31 -5.47
CA ARG A 102 13.24 -12.72 -4.28
C ARG A 102 12.50 -13.10 -3.00
N LEU A 103 11.16 -13.10 -3.02
CA LEU A 103 10.35 -13.51 -1.87
C LEU A 103 10.54 -15.00 -1.56
N ASP A 104 10.71 -15.83 -2.58
CA ASP A 104 10.87 -17.29 -2.48
C ASP A 104 12.33 -17.73 -2.30
N GLU A 105 13.26 -16.78 -2.17
CA GLU A 105 14.70 -17.02 -2.10
C GLU A 105 15.24 -17.86 -3.27
N GLN A 106 14.64 -17.69 -4.45
CA GLN A 106 15.03 -18.36 -5.69
C GLN A 106 15.95 -17.47 -6.54
N PRO A 107 16.89 -18.06 -7.30
CA PRO A 107 17.80 -17.30 -8.16
C PRO A 107 17.09 -16.66 -9.37
N GLU A 108 15.99 -17.27 -9.85
CA GLU A 108 15.29 -16.83 -11.06
C GLU A 108 13.77 -16.84 -10.88
N GLY A 109 13.09 -15.97 -11.65
CA GLY A 109 11.64 -15.87 -11.72
C GLY A 109 11.00 -17.04 -12.47
N LEU A 110 9.78 -17.39 -12.07
CA LEU A 110 8.96 -18.42 -12.75
C LEU A 110 8.51 -18.02 -14.16
N ALA A 111 8.78 -16.78 -14.60
CA ALA A 111 8.44 -16.25 -15.90
C ALA A 111 9.46 -15.19 -16.35
N GLY A 112 9.64 -15.08 -17.66
CA GLY A 112 10.26 -13.90 -18.30
C GLY A 112 9.20 -12.83 -18.57
N GLU A 113 9.13 -12.33 -19.80
CA GLU A 113 8.18 -11.28 -20.18
C GLU A 113 6.76 -11.78 -20.51
N VAL A 114 6.40 -13.03 -20.22
CA VAL A 114 5.06 -13.57 -20.49
C VAL A 114 4.50 -14.19 -19.23
N PHE A 115 3.33 -13.71 -18.80
CA PHE A 115 2.71 -14.15 -17.55
C PHE A 115 2.11 -15.55 -17.77
N ASN A 116 2.89 -16.57 -17.42
CA ASN A 116 2.56 -17.97 -17.66
C ASN A 116 1.73 -18.59 -16.51
N SER A 117 1.36 -19.86 -16.67
CA SER A 117 0.58 -20.61 -15.67
C SER A 117 1.33 -20.81 -14.35
N ALA A 118 2.67 -20.96 -14.39
CA ALA A 118 3.49 -21.13 -13.19
C ALA A 118 3.47 -19.86 -12.32
N LEU A 119 3.67 -18.69 -12.92
CA LEU A 119 3.57 -17.41 -12.23
C LEU A 119 2.14 -17.18 -11.70
N GLN A 120 1.11 -17.49 -12.48
CA GLN A 120 -0.28 -17.37 -12.02
C GLN A 120 -0.55 -18.23 -10.78
N GLN A 121 -0.11 -19.48 -10.78
CA GLN A 121 -0.28 -20.38 -9.64
C GLN A 121 0.44 -19.84 -8.40
N ARG A 122 1.66 -19.34 -8.57
CA ARG A 122 2.42 -18.72 -7.47
C ARG A 122 1.72 -17.49 -6.91
N VAL A 123 1.15 -16.64 -7.77
CA VAL A 123 0.35 -15.46 -7.38
C VAL A 123 -0.88 -15.89 -6.57
N ARG A 124 -1.61 -16.92 -7.01
CA ARG A 124 -2.76 -17.45 -6.26
C ARG A 124 -2.38 -17.97 -4.87
N MET A 125 -1.24 -18.68 -4.78
CA MET A 125 -0.72 -19.15 -3.48
C MET A 125 -0.39 -17.98 -2.56
N PHE A 126 0.26 -16.94 -3.10
CA PHE A 126 0.54 -15.71 -2.36
C PHE A 126 -0.74 -15.03 -1.87
N GLN A 127 -1.71 -14.85 -2.76
CA GLN A 127 -2.98 -14.19 -2.44
C GLN A 127 -3.69 -14.92 -1.30
N ARG A 128 -3.82 -16.25 -1.36
CA ARG A 128 -4.41 -17.04 -0.27
C ARG A 128 -3.63 -16.90 1.05
N GLN A 129 -2.31 -16.96 0.99
CA GLN A 129 -1.45 -16.85 2.17
C GLN A 129 -1.65 -15.53 2.93
N TYR A 130 -1.94 -14.44 2.21
CA TYR A 130 -2.10 -13.12 2.78
C TYR A 130 -3.55 -12.60 2.80
N GLY A 131 -4.54 -13.48 2.61
CA GLY A 131 -5.96 -13.13 2.70
C GLY A 131 -6.45 -12.19 1.60
N LEU A 132 -5.79 -12.17 0.45
CA LEU A 132 -6.24 -11.47 -0.75
C LEU A 132 -7.20 -12.34 -1.57
N GLN A 133 -7.94 -11.72 -2.49
CA GLN A 133 -8.70 -12.46 -3.50
C GLN A 133 -7.74 -13.31 -4.35
N ASP A 134 -7.99 -14.62 -4.45
CA ASP A 134 -7.08 -15.59 -5.06
C ASP A 134 -7.33 -15.83 -6.56
N ASP A 135 -7.59 -14.76 -7.30
CA ASP A 135 -7.90 -14.78 -8.72
C ASP A 135 -6.67 -15.08 -9.61
N GLY A 136 -5.45 -14.91 -9.10
CA GLY A 136 -4.20 -15.04 -9.85
C GLY A 136 -3.84 -13.79 -10.64
N VAL A 137 -4.46 -12.65 -10.33
CA VAL A 137 -4.23 -11.35 -10.95
C VAL A 137 -3.33 -10.49 -10.05
N VAL A 138 -2.28 -9.93 -10.63
CA VAL A 138 -1.37 -9.02 -9.94
C VAL A 138 -1.90 -7.59 -10.10
N GLY A 139 -2.83 -7.23 -9.21
CA GLY A 139 -3.31 -5.85 -9.03
C GLY A 139 -2.55 -5.09 -7.94
N THR A 140 -2.98 -3.85 -7.68
CA THR A 140 -2.33 -2.94 -6.71
C THR A 140 -2.23 -3.55 -5.31
N ARG A 141 -3.30 -4.19 -4.80
CA ARG A 141 -3.29 -4.85 -3.48
C ARG A 141 -2.29 -6.02 -3.41
N THR A 142 -2.16 -6.80 -4.48
CA THR A 142 -1.18 -7.89 -4.58
C THR A 142 0.24 -7.33 -4.51
N LEU A 143 0.55 -6.28 -5.28
CA LEU A 143 1.87 -5.66 -5.31
C LEU A 143 2.23 -4.96 -4.00
N LEU A 144 1.30 -4.24 -3.38
CA LEU A 144 1.53 -3.60 -2.08
C LEU A 144 1.87 -4.64 -1.00
N THR A 145 1.13 -5.76 -0.99
CA THR A 145 1.39 -6.86 -0.07
C THR A 145 2.76 -7.48 -0.33
N LEU A 146 3.12 -7.70 -1.60
CA LEU A 146 4.42 -8.25 -1.99
C LEU A 146 5.58 -7.33 -1.58
N ASN A 147 5.44 -6.03 -1.85
CA ASN A 147 6.41 -5.01 -1.43
C ASN A 147 6.61 -5.00 0.09
N ARG A 148 5.52 -5.08 0.86
CA ARG A 148 5.58 -5.17 2.32
C ARG A 148 6.39 -6.37 2.79
N GLN A 149 6.16 -7.56 2.21
CA GLN A 149 6.92 -8.76 2.57
C GLN A 149 8.41 -8.66 2.21
N LEU A 150 8.73 -7.89 1.16
CA LEU A 150 10.10 -7.64 0.71
C LEU A 150 10.78 -6.44 1.39
N GLY A 151 10.09 -5.76 2.32
CA GLY A 151 10.58 -4.53 2.97
C GLY A 151 10.77 -3.36 1.99
N ILE A 152 9.99 -3.31 0.91
CA ILE A 152 10.04 -2.25 -0.10
C ILE A 152 9.05 -1.13 0.27
N GLY A 153 9.57 0.09 0.41
CA GLY A 153 8.78 1.28 0.74
C GLY A 153 8.89 1.67 2.22
N VAL A 154 7.95 2.49 2.69
CA VAL A 154 7.89 2.96 4.08
C VAL A 154 6.69 2.33 4.75
N SER A 155 6.92 1.49 5.76
CA SER A 155 5.85 0.96 6.61
C SER A 155 5.34 2.01 7.59
N SER A 156 4.17 1.78 8.20
CA SER A 156 3.65 2.63 9.29
C SER A 156 4.63 2.73 10.46
N ALA A 157 5.29 1.61 10.80
CA ALA A 157 6.31 1.57 11.84
C ALA A 157 7.55 2.42 11.48
N ASP A 158 8.06 2.30 10.25
CA ASP A 158 9.19 3.08 9.77
C ASP A 158 8.87 4.58 9.75
N ALA A 159 7.69 4.95 9.26
CA ALA A 159 7.24 6.33 9.23
C ALA A 159 7.14 6.92 10.64
N ARG A 160 6.52 6.18 11.57
CA ARG A 160 6.42 6.59 12.98
C ARG A 160 7.81 6.81 13.58
N HIS A 161 8.75 5.90 13.34
CA HIS A 161 10.13 6.01 13.82
C HIS A 161 10.84 7.26 13.25
N ARG A 162 10.77 7.47 11.93
CA ARG A 162 11.40 8.62 11.25
C ARG A 162 10.83 9.96 11.72
N LEU A 163 9.51 10.05 11.83
CA LEU A 163 8.81 11.27 12.23
C LEU A 163 9.03 11.62 13.72
N ARG A 164 9.20 10.63 14.61
CA ARG A 164 9.55 10.87 16.02
C ARG A 164 10.97 11.36 16.20
N ASN A 165 11.90 10.89 15.35
CA ASN A 165 13.33 11.15 15.51
C ASN A 165 13.83 12.34 14.66
N GLY A 166 12.93 13.14 14.10
CA GLY A 166 13.27 14.43 13.49
C GLY A 166 14.02 14.37 12.16
N VAL A 167 14.11 13.21 11.50
CA VAL A 167 14.70 13.13 10.14
C VAL A 167 13.59 13.40 9.11
N VAL A 168 13.13 14.64 9.06
CA VAL A 168 12.44 15.18 7.88
C VAL A 168 13.47 15.97 7.08
N SER A 169 14.33 15.25 6.37
CA SER A 169 14.98 15.83 5.20
C SER A 169 14.11 15.48 4.01
N LEU A 170 13.42 16.50 3.50
CA LEU A 170 12.81 16.49 2.16
C LEU A 170 13.88 16.31 1.10
#